data_AF-A0A1E7FPQ6-F1
#
_entry.id   AF-A0A1E7FPQ6-F1
#
_cell.length_a   1.000
_cell.length_b   1.000
_cell.length_c   1.000
_cell.angle_alpha   90.00
_cell.angle_beta   90.00
_cell.angle_gamma   90.00
#
_symmetry.space_group_name_H-M   'P 1'
#
loop_
_entity.id
_entity.type
_entity.pdbx_description
1 polymer ?
#
loop_
_entity_poly.entity_id
_entity_poly.type
_entity_poly.pdbx_seq_one_letter_code
_entity_poly.pdbx_strand_id
1 'polypeptide(L)'
;MAKKTQTSSKTSATAKKARTAITKKGKKNGGSSTSAADRIVNAVASRRAFGETKANRKLIMGLATILNKKSFDTTILNMKKKKNWIDYDKETVWLTKEGEEHVSPDALVVPKNNDDMQEKIRMDMLKGGKRPCGIFNLMLDGRYYTKADLAEAMGMENNKSFGTYMSTLSQVSEREGGKIRLVDFVFPCGRPCDSK
;
A
#
# COMPACT_ATOMS: atom_id res chain seq x y z
N MET A 1 -13.25 -24.71 74.45
CA MET A 1 -14.55 -24.39 73.80
C MET A 1 -14.25 -24.12 72.31
N ALA A 2 -14.49 -25.07 71.41
CA ALA A 2 -15.64 -25.10 70.48
C ALA A 2 -15.72 -23.81 69.62
N LYS A 3 -15.58 -23.78 68.30
CA LYS A 3 -16.07 -24.69 67.24
C LYS A 3 -15.17 -24.61 65.98
N LYS A 4 -14.96 -25.76 65.34
CA LYS A 4 -14.60 -25.89 63.92
C LYS A 4 -15.78 -25.43 63.07
N THR A 5 -15.51 -24.77 61.93
CA THR A 5 -16.51 -24.60 60.87
C THR A 5 -15.86 -24.92 59.53
N GLN A 6 -16.22 -26.09 58.99
CA GLN A 6 -16.11 -26.45 57.59
C GLN A 6 -17.21 -25.74 56.80
N THR A 7 -16.91 -25.25 55.60
CA THR A 7 -17.91 -24.92 54.57
C THR A 7 -17.19 -25.01 53.21
N SER A 8 -17.18 -26.20 52.63
CA SER A 8 -17.98 -26.63 51.46
C SER A 8 -17.66 -25.89 50.15
N SER A 9 -17.12 -26.68 49.25
CA SER A 9 -16.95 -26.51 47.82
C SER A 9 -18.23 -26.10 47.11
N LYS A 10 -18.16 -25.05 46.29
CA LYS A 10 -19.08 -24.84 45.16
C LYS A 10 -18.31 -24.55 43.88
N THR A 11 -18.25 -25.58 43.06
CA THR A 11 -17.85 -25.61 41.66
C THR A 11 -18.71 -24.61 40.88
N SER A 12 -18.14 -23.51 40.41
CA SER A 12 -18.81 -22.64 39.44
C SER A 12 -18.47 -23.14 38.03
N ALA A 13 -19.47 -23.78 37.41
CA ALA A 13 -19.38 -24.27 36.05
C ALA A 13 -19.18 -23.09 35.08
N THR A 14 -18.02 -23.07 34.43
CA THR A 14 -17.70 -22.12 33.37
C THR A 14 -18.51 -22.46 32.11
N ALA A 15 -19.67 -21.83 31.94
CA ALA A 15 -20.44 -21.92 30.70
C ALA A 15 -19.70 -21.19 29.57
N LYS A 16 -18.95 -21.93 28.75
CA LYS A 16 -18.37 -21.45 27.49
C LYS A 16 -19.51 -21.06 26.53
N LYS A 17 -19.87 -19.77 26.48
CA LYS A 17 -20.65 -19.22 25.37
C LYS A 17 -19.83 -19.33 24.08
N ALA A 18 -20.19 -20.31 23.26
CA ALA A 18 -19.72 -20.41 21.89
C ALA A 18 -20.11 -19.12 21.13
N ARG A 19 -19.13 -18.29 20.80
CA ARG A 19 -19.31 -17.15 19.91
C ARG A 19 -19.52 -17.69 18.50
N THR A 20 -20.76 -17.65 18.03
CA THR A 20 -21.11 -17.86 16.63
C THR A 20 -20.32 -16.85 15.79
N ALA A 21 -19.38 -17.35 15.00
CA ALA A 21 -18.59 -16.54 14.09
C ALA A 21 -19.52 -16.00 12.99
N ILE A 22 -19.97 -14.75 13.14
CA ILE A 22 -20.61 -14.00 12.08
C ILE A 22 -19.55 -13.76 11.01
N THR A 23 -19.52 -14.63 10.01
CA THR A 23 -18.83 -14.40 8.74
C THR A 23 -19.49 -13.19 8.09
N LYS A 24 -18.88 -12.01 8.28
CA LYS A 24 -19.17 -10.82 7.48
C LYS A 24 -18.89 -11.18 6.02
N LYS A 25 -19.96 -11.49 5.27
CA LYS A 25 -19.95 -11.47 3.80
C LYS A 25 -19.38 -10.10 3.38
N GLY A 26 -18.20 -10.12 2.79
CA GLY A 26 -17.55 -8.94 2.26
C GLY A 26 -18.48 -8.27 1.26
N LYS A 27 -18.80 -7.00 1.51
CA LYS A 27 -19.53 -6.13 0.60
C LYS A 27 -18.71 -6.03 -0.69
N LYS A 28 -19.19 -6.67 -1.76
CA LYS A 28 -18.67 -6.48 -3.13
C LYS A 28 -19.00 -5.05 -3.53
N ASN A 29 -18.04 -4.13 -3.41
CA ASN A 29 -18.12 -2.83 -4.05
C ASN A 29 -17.84 -3.04 -5.55
N GLY A 30 -18.89 -2.90 -6.37
CA GLY A 30 -18.84 -2.96 -7.82
C GLY A 30 -18.31 -1.66 -8.43
N GLY A 31 -17.00 -1.44 -8.29
CA GLY A 31 -16.24 -0.68 -9.28
C GLY A 31 -15.39 -1.69 -10.03
N SER A 32 -15.25 -1.56 -11.35
CA SER A 32 -14.33 -2.38 -12.15
C SER A 32 -12.90 -2.17 -11.65
N SER A 33 -12.51 -2.82 -10.56
CA SER A 33 -11.16 -2.77 -10.03
C SER A 33 -10.35 -3.77 -10.83
N THR A 34 -9.53 -3.28 -11.76
CA THR A 34 -8.50 -4.05 -12.45
C THR A 34 -7.83 -5.03 -11.48
N SER A 35 -7.79 -6.32 -11.83
CA SER A 35 -7.35 -7.34 -10.89
C SER A 35 -5.91 -7.07 -10.44
N ALA A 36 -5.52 -7.58 -9.27
CA ALA A 36 -4.14 -7.42 -8.82
C ALA A 36 -3.12 -7.98 -9.83
N ALA A 37 -3.48 -9.04 -10.56
CA ALA A 37 -2.65 -9.60 -11.61
C ALA A 37 -2.51 -8.64 -12.79
N ASP A 38 -3.61 -8.06 -13.26
CA ASP A 38 -3.59 -7.12 -14.39
C ASP A 38 -2.82 -5.84 -14.03
N ARG A 39 -2.97 -5.35 -12.80
CA ARG A 39 -2.16 -4.21 -12.30
C ARG A 39 -0.66 -4.50 -12.32
N ILE A 40 -0.25 -5.73 -12.00
CA ILE A 40 1.16 -6.14 -12.05
C ILE A 40 1.63 -6.25 -13.50
N VAL A 41 0.87 -6.92 -14.38
CA VAL A 41 1.23 -7.07 -15.81
C VAL A 41 1.41 -5.70 -16.45
N ASN A 42 0.45 -4.78 -16.23
CA ASN A 42 0.52 -3.43 -16.78
C ASN A 42 1.70 -2.64 -16.20
N ALA A 43 1.97 -2.77 -14.89
CA ALA A 43 3.16 -2.15 -14.27
C ALA A 43 4.46 -2.64 -14.91
N VAL A 44 4.61 -3.95 -15.15
CA VAL A 44 5.82 -4.50 -15.80
C VAL A 44 5.91 -4.07 -17.26
N ALA A 45 4.80 -4.08 -18.00
CA ALA A 45 4.73 -3.62 -19.38
C ALA A 45 5.16 -2.16 -19.52
N SER A 46 4.72 -1.29 -18.60
CA SER A 46 5.09 0.13 -18.61
C SER A 46 6.60 0.33 -18.48
N ARG A 47 7.28 -0.41 -17.58
CA ARG A 47 8.73 -0.31 -17.39
C ARG A 47 9.50 -0.82 -18.59
N ARG A 48 9.00 -1.84 -19.27
CA ARG A 48 9.55 -2.30 -20.54
C ARG A 48 9.45 -1.26 -21.64
N ALA A 49 8.37 -0.47 -21.69
CA ALA A 49 8.25 0.65 -22.62
C ALA A 49 9.30 1.75 -22.37
N PHE A 50 9.78 1.88 -21.13
CA PHE A 50 10.91 2.74 -20.76
C PHE A 50 12.29 2.06 -20.94
N GLY A 51 12.35 0.90 -21.60
CA GLY A 51 13.61 0.17 -21.87
C GLY A 51 14.06 -0.79 -20.77
N GLU A 52 13.32 -0.91 -19.66
CA GLU A 52 13.67 -1.80 -18.55
C GLU A 52 13.04 -3.18 -18.75
N THR A 53 13.82 -4.14 -19.26
CA THR A 53 13.34 -5.51 -19.55
C THR A 53 13.06 -6.34 -18.29
N LYS A 54 13.79 -6.08 -17.21
CA LYS A 54 13.61 -6.72 -15.89
C LYS A 54 13.43 -5.66 -14.83
N ALA A 55 12.17 -5.44 -14.44
CA ALA A 55 11.85 -4.39 -13.50
C ALA A 55 12.03 -4.85 -12.05
N ASN A 56 12.48 -3.96 -11.18
CA ASN A 56 12.61 -4.24 -9.75
C ASN A 56 11.25 -4.54 -9.09
N ARG A 57 11.15 -5.61 -8.31
CA ARG A 57 9.92 -6.04 -7.63
C ARG A 57 9.36 -4.98 -6.67
N LYS A 58 10.20 -4.25 -5.94
CA LYS A 58 9.75 -3.18 -5.04
C LYS A 58 9.09 -2.05 -5.82
N LEU A 59 9.65 -1.71 -6.99
CA LEU A 59 9.10 -0.69 -7.86
C LEU A 59 7.76 -1.15 -8.47
N ILE A 60 7.69 -2.38 -8.98
CA ILE A 60 6.45 -2.94 -9.52
C ILE A 60 5.36 -3.07 -8.45
N MET A 61 5.70 -3.43 -7.21
CA MET A 61 4.78 -3.39 -6.08
C MET A 61 4.15 -2.01 -5.88
N GLY A 62 4.98 -0.95 -5.92
CA GLY A 62 4.52 0.44 -5.83
C GLY A 62 3.61 0.83 -6.98
N LEU A 63 4.05 0.61 -8.23
CA LEU A 63 3.27 0.93 -9.44
C LEU A 63 1.93 0.20 -9.51
N ALA A 64 1.93 -1.08 -9.12
CA ALA A 64 0.72 -1.88 -9.05
C ALA A 64 -0.17 -1.52 -7.85
N THR A 65 0.25 -0.62 -6.96
CA THR A 65 -0.42 -0.24 -5.70
C THR A 65 -0.66 -1.44 -4.76
N ILE A 66 0.28 -2.40 -4.75
CA ILE A 66 0.24 -3.60 -3.90
C ILE A 66 1.39 -3.50 -2.89
N LEU A 67 1.13 -2.80 -1.79
CA LEU A 67 2.15 -2.48 -0.78
C LEU A 67 2.45 -3.64 0.17
N ASN A 68 1.56 -4.63 0.26
CA ASN A 68 1.81 -5.82 1.06
C ASN A 68 2.68 -6.81 0.27
N LYS A 69 3.94 -6.97 0.68
CA LYS A 69 4.91 -7.89 0.06
C LYS A 69 4.40 -9.32 -0.02
N LYS A 70 3.78 -9.85 1.04
CA LYS A 70 3.28 -11.24 1.04
C LYS A 70 2.15 -11.43 0.03
N SER A 71 1.26 -10.45 -0.09
CA SER A 71 0.20 -10.46 -1.09
C SER A 71 0.79 -10.40 -2.50
N PHE A 72 1.73 -9.48 -2.75
CA PHE A 72 2.43 -9.38 -4.02
C PHE A 72 3.13 -10.69 -4.41
N ASP A 73 3.92 -11.26 -3.50
CA ASP A 73 4.67 -12.50 -3.71
C ASP A 73 3.72 -13.69 -4.04
N THR A 74 2.58 -13.74 -3.37
CA THR A 74 1.54 -14.75 -3.64
C THR A 74 0.90 -14.55 -5.01
N THR A 75 0.63 -13.30 -5.38
CA THR A 75 0.03 -12.97 -6.69
C THR A 75 0.99 -13.32 -7.81
N ILE A 76 2.27 -12.93 -7.74
CA ILE A 76 3.24 -13.24 -8.79
C ILE A 76 3.51 -14.75 -8.91
N LEU A 77 3.52 -15.47 -7.79
CA LEU A 77 3.63 -16.93 -7.78
C LEU A 77 2.45 -17.58 -8.51
N ASN A 78 1.23 -17.11 -8.26
CA ASN A 78 0.04 -17.61 -8.92
C ASN A 78 0.02 -17.26 -10.42
N MET A 79 0.47 -16.06 -10.79
CA MET A 79 0.57 -15.66 -12.20
C MET A 79 1.55 -16.56 -12.95
N LYS A 80 2.74 -16.81 -12.38
CA LYS A 80 3.72 -17.75 -12.94
C LYS A 80 3.15 -19.16 -13.07
N LYS A 81 2.61 -19.72 -11.98
CA LYS A 81 2.17 -21.13 -11.96
C LYS A 81 0.90 -21.43 -12.75
N LYS A 82 -0.06 -20.50 -12.81
CA LYS A 82 -1.40 -20.77 -13.35
C LYS A 82 -1.63 -20.16 -14.73
N LYS A 83 -0.94 -19.07 -15.04
CA LYS A 83 -1.21 -18.26 -16.23
C LYS A 83 0.02 -18.11 -17.13
N ASN A 84 1.20 -18.40 -16.60
CA ASN A 84 2.48 -18.19 -17.24
C ASN A 84 2.71 -16.75 -17.73
N TRP A 85 2.06 -15.73 -17.16
CA TRP A 85 2.17 -14.34 -17.66
C TRP A 85 3.46 -13.62 -17.28
N ILE A 86 4.13 -14.08 -16.22
CA ILE A 86 5.34 -13.43 -15.72
C ILE A 86 6.34 -14.47 -15.24
N ASP A 87 7.60 -14.06 -15.28
CA ASP A 87 8.69 -14.69 -14.57
C ASP A 87 9.31 -13.72 -13.57
N TYR A 88 9.93 -14.26 -12.54
CA TYR A 88 10.55 -13.45 -11.49
C TYR A 88 11.69 -14.20 -10.81
N ASP A 89 12.62 -13.43 -10.26
CA ASP A 89 13.67 -13.88 -9.35
C ASP A 89 13.51 -13.22 -7.97
N LYS A 90 14.58 -13.21 -7.16
CA LYS A 90 14.55 -12.60 -5.82
C LYS A 90 14.24 -11.10 -5.87
N GLU A 91 14.70 -10.39 -6.90
CA GLU A 91 14.74 -8.93 -6.96
C GLU A 91 13.94 -8.33 -8.12
N THR A 92 13.79 -9.05 -9.23
CA THR A 92 13.20 -8.58 -10.47
C THR A 92 12.03 -9.44 -10.95
N VAL A 93 11.18 -8.85 -11.79
CA VAL A 93 10.03 -9.47 -12.44
C VAL A 93 9.93 -8.98 -13.89
N TRP A 94 9.59 -9.87 -14.81
CA TRP A 94 9.46 -9.57 -16.23
C TRP A 94 8.30 -10.35 -16.86
N LEU A 95 7.84 -9.89 -18.03
CA LEU A 95 6.78 -10.56 -18.79
C LEU A 95 7.35 -11.74 -19.59
N THR A 96 6.57 -12.80 -19.70
CA THR A 96 6.77 -13.88 -20.67
C THR A 96 6.07 -13.54 -21.99
N LYS A 97 6.16 -14.42 -22.99
CA LYS A 97 5.40 -14.27 -24.24
C LYS A 97 3.89 -14.22 -24.01
N GLU A 98 3.31 -15.13 -23.22
CA GLU A 98 1.86 -15.07 -22.93
C GLU A 98 1.49 -13.84 -22.10
N GLY A 99 2.44 -13.37 -21.27
CA GLY A 99 2.30 -12.11 -20.54
C GLY A 99 2.14 -10.93 -21.48
N GLU A 100 3.03 -10.82 -22.48
CA GLU A 100 3.02 -9.76 -23.49
C GLU A 100 1.72 -9.72 -24.30
N GLU A 101 1.18 -10.88 -24.67
CA GLU A 101 -0.09 -10.98 -25.38
C GLU A 101 -1.30 -10.59 -24.52
N HIS A 102 -1.21 -10.78 -23.19
CA HIS A 102 -2.26 -10.40 -22.24
C HIS A 102 -2.25 -8.92 -21.87
N VAL A 103 -1.13 -8.23 -22.08
CA VAL A 103 -1.02 -6.78 -21.84
C VAL A 103 -2.13 -6.07 -22.62
N SER A 104 -3.08 -5.46 -21.90
CA SER A 104 -4.12 -4.68 -22.56
C SER A 104 -3.48 -3.55 -23.38
N PRO A 105 -4.07 -3.13 -24.51
CA PRO A 105 -3.60 -1.95 -25.25
C PRO A 105 -3.47 -0.71 -24.35
N ASP A 106 -4.32 -0.64 -23.32
CA ASP A 106 -4.33 0.37 -22.26
C ASP A 106 -3.30 0.14 -21.15
N ALA A 107 -2.36 -0.79 -21.27
CA ALA A 107 -1.32 -0.99 -20.25
C ALA A 107 -0.38 0.21 -20.09
N LEU A 108 -0.44 1.15 -21.04
CA LEU A 108 0.14 2.49 -20.96
C LEU A 108 -0.59 3.43 -19.98
N VAL A 109 -1.65 2.98 -19.30
CA VAL A 109 -2.36 3.71 -18.22
C VAL A 109 -1.60 3.67 -16.88
N VAL A 110 -0.40 3.07 -16.85
CA VAL A 110 0.52 3.32 -15.74
C VAL A 110 1.01 4.77 -15.87
N PRO A 111 0.97 5.56 -14.78
CA PRO A 111 1.41 6.95 -14.75
C PRO A 111 2.68 7.19 -15.55
N LYS A 112 2.58 8.01 -16.61
CA LYS A 112 3.72 8.32 -17.48
C LYS A 112 4.61 9.40 -16.88
N ASN A 113 4.05 10.17 -15.96
CA ASN A 113 4.69 11.27 -15.25
C ASN A 113 4.42 11.14 -13.74
N ASN A 114 5.07 11.99 -12.94
CA ASN A 114 4.88 12.00 -11.49
C ASN A 114 3.45 12.43 -11.10
N ASP A 115 2.85 13.38 -11.82
CA ASP A 115 1.54 13.96 -11.49
C ASP A 115 0.43 12.91 -11.57
N ASP A 116 0.41 12.11 -12.64
CA ASP A 116 -0.52 10.99 -12.85
C ASP A 116 -0.44 9.98 -11.67
N MET A 117 0.78 9.71 -11.18
CA MET A 117 1.01 8.77 -10.08
C MET A 117 0.50 9.36 -8.76
N GLN A 118 0.81 10.62 -8.52
CA GLN A 118 0.37 11.33 -7.34
C GLN A 118 -1.15 11.47 -7.29
N GLU A 119 -1.80 11.75 -8.42
CA GLU A 119 -3.26 11.78 -8.53
C GLU A 119 -3.88 10.41 -8.25
N LYS A 120 -3.33 9.35 -8.85
CA LYS A 120 -3.77 7.97 -8.58
C LYS A 120 -3.67 7.64 -7.09
N ILE A 121 -2.58 8.01 -6.42
CA ILE A 121 -2.41 7.81 -4.98
C ILE A 121 -3.44 8.59 -4.17
N ARG A 122 -3.71 9.86 -4.54
CA ARG A 122 -4.74 10.69 -3.90
C ARG A 122 -6.13 10.04 -3.98
N MET A 123 -6.48 9.49 -5.14
CA MET A 123 -7.78 8.86 -5.39
C MET A 123 -7.89 7.47 -4.73
N ASP A 124 -6.92 6.59 -4.98
CA ASP A 124 -7.01 5.17 -4.62
C ASP A 124 -6.63 4.91 -3.16
N MET A 125 -5.62 5.60 -2.64
CA MET A 125 -5.04 5.30 -1.31
C MET A 125 -5.53 6.26 -0.24
N LEU A 126 -5.57 7.56 -0.54
CA LEU A 126 -5.95 8.59 0.43
C LEU A 126 -7.47 8.85 0.47
N LYS A 127 -8.22 8.33 -0.51
CA LYS A 127 -9.69 8.38 -0.60
C LYS A 127 -10.29 9.76 -0.35
N GLY A 128 -9.59 10.82 -0.76
CA GLY A 128 -10.07 12.20 -0.62
C GLY A 128 -10.09 12.78 0.80
N GLY A 129 -9.41 12.17 1.77
CA GLY A 129 -9.26 12.77 3.10
C GLY A 129 -8.54 14.12 3.00
N LYS A 130 -9.24 15.24 3.21
CA LYS A 130 -8.68 16.60 3.04
C LYS A 130 -7.33 16.80 3.75
N ARG A 131 -7.21 16.29 4.98
CA ARG A 131 -6.01 16.44 5.81
C ARG A 131 -4.85 15.53 5.34
N PRO A 132 -5.02 14.20 5.17
CA PRO A 132 -3.99 13.36 4.56
C PRO A 132 -3.55 13.81 3.16
N CYS A 133 -4.49 14.21 2.30
CA CYS A 133 -4.15 14.73 0.97
C CYS A 133 -3.37 16.05 1.04
N GLY A 134 -3.73 16.96 1.97
CA GLY A 134 -2.98 18.19 2.19
C GLY A 134 -1.53 17.92 2.59
N ILE A 135 -1.32 17.02 3.55
CA ILE A 135 0.03 16.62 3.97
C ILE A 135 0.79 15.93 2.84
N PHE A 136 0.13 15.06 2.07
CA PHE A 136 0.72 14.42 0.89
C PHE A 136 1.19 15.47 -0.14
N ASN A 137 0.36 16.47 -0.43
CA ASN A 137 0.67 17.53 -1.38
C ASN A 137 1.88 18.37 -0.96
N LEU A 138 2.07 18.61 0.34
CA LEU A 138 3.24 19.32 0.86
C LEU A 138 4.55 18.59 0.60
N MET A 139 4.53 17.25 0.48
CA MET A 139 5.74 16.44 0.29
C MET A 139 6.00 16.07 -1.18
N LEU A 140 5.24 16.64 -2.14
CA LEU A 140 5.39 16.35 -3.57
C LEU A 140 6.68 16.92 -4.16
N ASP A 141 7.34 17.82 -3.45
CA ASP A 141 8.69 18.27 -3.76
C ASP A 141 9.76 17.19 -3.48
N GLY A 142 9.36 16.06 -2.89
CA GLY A 142 10.25 14.94 -2.63
C GLY A 142 11.23 15.16 -1.47
N ARG A 143 11.13 16.27 -0.74
CA ARG A 143 12.01 16.63 0.36
C ARG A 143 11.70 15.87 1.65
N TYR A 144 12.67 15.89 2.56
CA TYR A 144 12.50 15.41 3.93
C TYR A 144 11.96 16.52 4.82
N TYR A 145 10.89 16.19 5.54
CA TYR A 145 10.27 17.09 6.51
C TYR A 145 10.30 16.50 7.92
N THR A 146 10.37 17.34 8.93
CA THR A 146 10.03 16.91 10.28
C THR A 146 8.52 16.87 10.46
N LYS A 147 8.07 16.14 11.48
CA LYS A 147 6.66 16.14 11.86
C LYS A 147 6.18 17.55 12.27
N ALA A 148 7.07 18.37 12.84
CA ALA A 148 6.76 19.73 13.25
C ALA A 148 6.51 20.62 12.03
N ASP A 149 7.41 20.59 11.04
CA ASP A 149 7.30 21.41 9.82
C ASP A 149 5.98 21.13 9.07
N LEU A 150 5.60 19.85 8.95
CA LEU A 150 4.34 19.47 8.31
C LEU A 150 3.11 19.87 9.12
N ALA A 151 3.22 19.90 10.46
CA ALA A 151 2.13 20.33 11.32
C ALA A 151 1.94 21.85 11.24
N GLU A 152 3.03 22.62 11.24
CA GLU A 152 3.05 24.07 11.05
C GLU A 152 2.49 24.47 9.69
N ALA A 153 2.98 23.86 8.60
CA ALA A 153 2.49 24.14 7.24
C ALA A 153 0.99 23.82 7.04
N MET A 154 0.42 22.94 7.87
CA MET A 154 -1.01 22.60 7.86
C MET A 154 -1.85 23.41 8.85
N GLY A 155 -1.25 24.27 9.68
CA GLY A 155 -1.90 25.00 10.77
C GLY A 155 -2.39 24.08 11.90
N MET A 156 -1.58 23.08 12.27
CA MET A 156 -1.95 21.95 13.12
C MET A 156 -0.93 21.64 14.24
N GLU A 157 -0.11 22.60 14.64
CA GLU A 157 1.02 22.48 15.58
C GLU A 157 0.69 21.74 16.89
N ASN A 158 -0.55 21.87 17.40
CA ASN A 158 -1.00 21.25 18.66
C ASN A 158 -2.09 20.19 18.47
N ASN A 159 -2.30 19.72 17.24
CA ASN A 159 -3.38 18.80 16.96
C ASN A 159 -3.00 17.35 17.29
N LYS A 160 -3.65 16.79 18.32
CA LYS A 160 -3.46 15.38 18.74
C LYS A 160 -3.75 14.37 17.62
N SER A 161 -4.61 14.72 16.67
CA SER A 161 -4.96 13.87 15.52
C SER A 161 -3.96 13.93 14.37
N PHE A 162 -2.95 14.81 14.42
CA PHE A 162 -1.93 14.90 13.36
C PHE A 162 -1.19 13.58 13.16
N GLY A 163 -0.90 12.86 14.26
CA GLY A 163 -0.30 11.53 14.18
C GLY A 163 -1.17 10.52 13.41
N THR A 164 -2.50 10.62 13.53
CA THR A 164 -3.44 9.76 12.80
C THR A 164 -3.41 10.05 11.31
N TYR A 165 -3.37 11.33 10.91
CA TYR A 165 -3.27 11.70 9.49
C TYR A 165 -1.95 11.23 8.88
N MET A 166 -0.84 11.36 9.62
CA MET A 166 0.46 10.82 9.21
C MET A 166 0.46 9.30 9.12
N SER A 167 -0.29 8.60 9.97
CA SER A 167 -0.41 7.15 9.92
C SER A 167 -1.10 6.68 8.62
N THR A 168 -2.06 7.46 8.11
CA THR A 168 -2.70 7.20 6.80
C THR A 168 -1.68 7.25 5.65
N LEU A 169 -0.61 8.03 5.79
CA LEU A 169 0.46 8.16 4.80
C LEU A 169 1.56 7.10 4.94
N SER A 170 1.55 6.28 5.99
CA SER A 170 2.61 5.26 6.26
C SER A 170 2.91 4.32 5.09
N GLN A 171 1.94 4.16 4.19
CA GLN A 171 2.00 3.34 2.99
C GLN A 171 2.74 4.01 1.82
N VAL A 172 2.78 5.33 1.80
CA VAL A 172 3.36 6.16 0.73
C VAL A 172 4.48 7.07 1.23
N SER A 173 4.84 6.96 2.51
CA SER A 173 5.90 7.73 3.15
C SER A 173 6.90 6.80 3.84
N GLU A 174 8.17 7.17 3.80
CA GLU A 174 9.24 6.53 4.55
C GLU A 174 9.80 7.48 5.60
N ARG A 175 10.40 6.90 6.65
CA ARG A 175 10.97 7.65 7.77
C ARG A 175 12.44 7.32 7.94
N GLU A 176 13.24 8.36 8.06
CA GLU A 176 14.69 8.24 8.25
C GLU A 176 15.16 9.37 9.17
N GLY A 177 15.84 9.02 10.27
CA GLY A 177 16.40 10.00 11.20
C GLY A 177 15.38 10.99 11.79
N GLY A 178 14.12 10.57 11.99
CA GLY A 178 13.05 11.44 12.49
C GLY A 178 12.43 12.37 11.42
N LYS A 179 12.93 12.32 10.19
CA LYS A 179 12.35 13.00 9.03
C LYS A 179 11.51 12.05 8.22
N ILE A 180 10.59 12.61 7.43
CA ILE A 180 9.57 11.90 6.68
C ILE A 180 9.59 12.44 5.26
N ARG A 181 9.54 11.54 4.27
CA ARG A 181 9.38 11.90 2.85
C ARG A 181 8.49 10.89 2.15
N LEU A 182 7.98 11.24 0.98
CA LEU A 182 7.31 10.29 0.10
C LEU A 182 8.29 9.27 -0.45
N VAL A 183 7.84 8.02 -0.64
CA VAL A 183 8.65 6.93 -1.19
C VAL A 183 8.88 7.09 -2.70
N ASP A 184 9.94 6.46 -3.23
CA ASP A 184 10.37 6.66 -4.62
C ASP A 184 9.30 6.29 -5.66
N PHE A 185 8.41 5.34 -5.38
CA PHE A 185 7.38 4.95 -6.37
C PHE A 185 6.35 6.06 -6.63
N VAL A 186 6.25 7.06 -5.75
CA VAL A 186 5.43 8.26 -5.98
C VAL A 186 6.03 9.14 -7.09
N PHE A 187 7.30 8.90 -7.42
CA PHE A 187 8.09 9.64 -8.40
C PHE A 187 8.64 8.70 -9.48
N PRO A 188 7.79 8.08 -10.32
CA PRO A 188 8.22 7.14 -11.35
C PRO A 188 9.23 7.73 -12.35
N CYS A 189 9.26 9.06 -12.50
CA CYS A 189 10.19 9.79 -13.36
C CYS A 189 11.37 10.40 -12.60
N GLY A 190 11.59 9.99 -11.35
CA GLY A 190 12.57 10.59 -10.46
C GLY A 190 12.00 11.75 -9.65
N ARG A 191 12.63 12.01 -8.51
CA ARG A 191 12.23 13.10 -7.62
C ARG A 191 12.50 14.45 -8.30
N PRO A 192 11.64 15.45 -8.13
CA PRO A 192 11.99 16.81 -8.47
C PRO A 192 13.16 17.23 -7.56
N CYS A 193 14.39 17.10 -8.06
CA CYS A 193 15.58 17.48 -7.31
C CYS A 193 15.50 18.97 -6.95
N ASP A 194 16.07 19.30 -5.79
CA ASP A 194 16.44 20.66 -5.45
C ASP A 194 17.34 21.22 -6.54
N SER A 195 16.77 22.01 -7.46
CA SER A 195 17.51 23.08 -8.10
C SER A 195 17.99 23.98 -6.96
N LYS A 196 19.22 23.75 -6.50
CA LYS A 196 19.94 24.68 -5.65
C LYS A 196 19.99 26.05 -6.30
#